data_AF-A0A412FWY5-F1
#
_entry.id   AF-A0A412FWY5-F1
#
_cell.length_a   1.000
_cell.length_b   1.000
_cell.length_c   1.000
_cell.angle_alpha   90.00
_cell.angle_beta   90.00
_cell.angle_gamma   90.00
#
_symmetry.space_group_name_H-M   'P 1'
#
loop_
_entity.id
_entity.type
_entity.pdbx_description
1 polymer ?
#
loop_
_entity_poly.entity_id
_entity_poly.type
_entity_poly.pdbx_seq_one_letter_code
_entity_poly.pdbx_strand_id
1 'polypeptide(L)'
;MKIFRMLCLALSQGLILGLIASAIRQTLRRRNHPDFTYTPKQLEEGRRRWKTGSRILTYVTFAMLILGFIWCLYFLVLALVDPAQAEYANNLSEMIVGLLTIISIGFAFYEFLRHGQ
;
A
#
# COMPACT_ATOMS: atom_id res chain seq x y z
N MET A 1 -21.01 -1.21 -3.64
CA MET A 1 -20.74 -2.62 -4.02
C MET A 1 -19.63 -2.78 -5.08
N LYS A 2 -19.76 -2.23 -6.30
CA LYS A 2 -18.76 -2.43 -7.38
C LYS A 2 -17.40 -1.78 -7.09
N ILE A 3 -17.37 -0.52 -6.63
CA ILE A 3 -16.13 0.19 -6.27
C ILE A 3 -15.33 -0.56 -5.19
N PHE A 4 -16.01 -1.02 -4.13
CA PHE A 4 -15.38 -1.77 -3.03
C PHE A 4 -14.76 -3.08 -3.51
N ARG A 5 -15.50 -3.84 -4.31
CA ARG A 5 -14.98 -5.08 -4.92
C ARG A 5 -13.79 -4.79 -5.80
N MET A 6 -13.85 -3.73 -6.61
CA MET A 6 -12.78 -3.35 -7.53
C MET A 6 -11.52 -2.92 -6.78
N LEU A 7 -11.67 -2.23 -5.65
CA LEU A 7 -10.56 -1.77 -4.82
C LEU A 7 -9.95 -2.94 -4.03
N CYS A 8 -10.77 -3.84 -3.51
CA CYS A 8 -10.31 -5.07 -2.84
C CYS A 8 -9.63 -6.04 -3.85
N LEU A 9 -10.16 -6.13 -5.08
CA LEU A 9 -9.54 -6.85 -6.19
C LEU A 9 -8.20 -6.22 -6.59
N ALA A 10 -8.14 -4.90 -6.73
CA ALA A 10 -6.92 -4.20 -7.12
C ALA A 10 -5.81 -4.36 -6.06
N LEU A 11 -6.15 -4.25 -4.77
CA LEU A 11 -5.22 -4.48 -3.66
C LEU A 11 -4.76 -5.94 -3.61
N SER A 12 -5.68 -6.90 -3.75
CA SER A 12 -5.36 -8.33 -3.76
C SER A 12 -4.49 -8.70 -4.96
N GLN A 13 -4.81 -8.20 -6.16
CA GLN A 13 -4.03 -8.43 -7.37
C GLN A 13 -2.66 -7.77 -7.30
N GLY A 14 -2.55 -6.56 -6.76
CA GLY A 14 -1.26 -5.89 -6.54
C GLY A 14 -0.36 -6.67 -5.58
N LEU A 15 -0.94 -7.24 -4.51
CA LEU A 15 -0.20 -8.04 -3.53
C LEU A 15 0.24 -9.39 -4.12
N ILE A 16 -0.66 -10.08 -4.83
CA ILE A 16 -0.38 -11.36 -5.47
C ILE A 16 0.67 -11.20 -6.59
N LEU A 17 0.52 -10.20 -7.47
CA LEU A 17 1.49 -9.93 -8.53
C LEU A 17 2.84 -9.49 -7.94
N GLY A 18 2.83 -8.71 -6.86
CA GLY A 18 4.04 -8.32 -6.13
C GLY A 18 4.78 -9.53 -5.54
N LEU A 19 4.05 -10.46 -4.90
CA LEU A 19 4.62 -11.69 -4.34
C LEU A 19 5.13 -12.63 -5.43
N ILE A 20 4.37 -12.82 -6.51
CA ILE A 20 4.76 -13.65 -7.64
C ILE A 20 6.01 -13.07 -8.34
N ALA A 21 6.04 -11.77 -8.61
CA ALA A 21 7.22 -11.12 -9.19
C ALA A 21 8.45 -11.25 -8.29
N SER A 22 8.25 -11.14 -6.96
CA SER A 22 9.32 -11.31 -5.97
C SER A 22 9.84 -12.75 -5.95
N ALA A 23 8.94 -13.74 -5.93
CA ALA A 23 9.27 -15.17 -5.92
C ALA A 23 9.94 -15.63 -7.22
N ILE A 24 9.44 -15.17 -8.38
CA ILE A 24 10.04 -15.44 -9.70
C ILE A 24 11.44 -14.87 -9.77
N ARG A 25 11.63 -13.62 -9.33
CA ARG A 25 12.95 -12.97 -9.31
C ARG A 25 13.93 -13.69 -8.39
N GLN A 26 13.48 -14.19 -7.24
CA GLN A 26 14.30 -14.96 -6.30
C GLN A 26 14.68 -16.34 -6.87
N THR A 27 13.76 -17.00 -7.54
CA THR A 27 13.98 -18.32 -8.16
C THR A 27 14.91 -18.24 -9.38
N LEU A 28 14.71 -17.25 -10.27
CA LEU A 28 15.60 -16.99 -11.41
C LEU A 28 17.03 -16.66 -10.97
N ARG A 29 17.19 -15.94 -9.86
CA ARG A 29 18.51 -15.57 -9.32
C ARG A 29 19.25 -16.75 -8.69
N ARG A 30 18.54 -17.72 -8.08
CA ARG A 30 19.13 -18.99 -7.61
C ARG A 30 19.55 -19.92 -8.76
N ARG A 31 18.79 -19.91 -9.86
CA ARG A 31 19.05 -20.81 -11.00
C ARG A 31 20.30 -20.40 -11.80
N ASN A 32 20.67 -19.13 -11.78
CA ASN A 32 21.80 -18.60 -12.57
C ASN A 32 23.16 -18.64 -11.83
N HIS A 33 23.19 -18.97 -10.53
CA HIS A 33 24.44 -19.09 -9.74
C HIS A 33 24.25 -20.11 -8.60
N PRO A 34 24.69 -21.38 -8.78
CA PRO A 34 24.53 -22.44 -7.78
C PRO A 34 25.51 -22.36 -6.58
N ASP A 35 26.48 -21.43 -6.59
CA ASP A 35 27.49 -21.25 -5.53
C ASP A 35 27.47 -19.80 -4.99
N PHE A 36 26.34 -19.39 -4.41
CA PHE A 36 26.15 -18.01 -3.92
C PHE A 36 26.49 -17.90 -2.43
N THR A 37 27.79 -17.89 -2.12
CA THR A 37 28.26 -17.35 -0.85
C THR A 37 27.93 -15.85 -0.83
N TYR A 38 27.15 -15.40 0.17
CA TYR A 38 26.58 -14.05 0.25
C TYR A 38 27.69 -12.98 0.20
N THR A 39 27.97 -12.42 -0.98
CA THR A 39 29.00 -11.39 -1.13
C THR A 39 28.46 -10.06 -0.59
N PRO A 40 29.19 -9.33 0.28
CA PRO A 40 28.72 -8.13 0.98
C PRO A 40 28.21 -7.02 0.04
N LYS A 41 28.76 -6.95 -1.18
CA LYS A 41 28.39 -5.97 -2.21
C LYS A 41 26.93 -6.11 -2.70
N GLN A 42 26.40 -7.34 -2.75
CA GLN A 42 25.02 -7.60 -3.20
C GLN A 42 23.99 -7.27 -2.08
N LEU A 43 24.42 -7.33 -0.82
CA LEU A 43 23.65 -6.93 0.36
C LEU A 43 23.51 -5.39 0.42
N GLU A 44 24.57 -4.67 0.03
CA GLU A 44 24.59 -3.21 -0.06
C GLU A 44 23.66 -2.64 -1.15
N GLU A 45 23.66 -3.25 -2.33
CA GLU A 45 22.76 -2.84 -3.43
C GLU A 45 21.29 -3.17 -3.12
N GLY A 46 21.03 -4.31 -2.48
CA GLY A 46 19.72 -4.65 -1.94
C GLY A 46 19.22 -3.59 -0.96
N ARG A 47 20.06 -3.20 0.00
CA ARG A 47 19.76 -2.16 1.00
C ARG A 47 19.46 -0.79 0.35
N ARG A 48 20.18 -0.42 -0.71
CA ARG A 48 19.92 0.83 -1.46
C ARG A 48 18.56 0.79 -2.18
N ARG A 49 18.24 -0.29 -2.88
CA ARG A 49 16.94 -0.44 -3.55
C ARG A 49 15.79 -0.49 -2.55
N TRP A 50 16.01 -1.09 -1.38
CA TRP A 50 15.05 -1.10 -0.28
C TRP A 50 14.84 0.29 0.33
N LYS A 51 15.90 1.08 0.52
CA LYS A 51 15.80 2.49 0.98
C LYS A 51 15.00 3.36 0.01
N THR A 52 15.24 3.22 -1.30
CA THR A 52 14.49 3.98 -2.32
C THR A 52 13.03 3.53 -2.41
N GLY A 53 12.78 2.22 -2.43
CA GLY A 53 11.42 1.68 -2.43
C GLY A 53 10.61 2.10 -1.20
N SER A 54 11.25 2.14 -0.02
CA SER A 54 10.62 2.62 1.20
C SER A 54 10.23 4.09 1.12
N ARG A 55 11.09 4.95 0.56
CA ARG A 55 10.77 6.37 0.36
C ARG A 55 9.55 6.56 -0.55
N ILE A 56 9.50 5.80 -1.65
CA ILE A 56 8.37 5.82 -2.58
C ILE A 56 7.09 5.36 -1.89
N LEU A 57 7.15 4.27 -1.11
CA LEU A 57 5.99 3.76 -0.38
C LEU A 57 5.46 4.78 0.62
N THR A 58 6.33 5.45 1.38
CA THR A 58 5.93 6.54 2.29
C THR A 58 5.21 7.67 1.54
N TYR A 59 5.74 8.12 0.40
CA TYR A 59 5.10 9.17 -0.41
C TYR A 59 3.73 8.74 -0.94
N VAL A 60 3.60 7.49 -1.41
CA VAL A 60 2.33 6.94 -1.91
C VAL A 60 1.31 6.83 -0.77
N THR A 61 1.72 6.35 0.40
CA THR A 61 0.85 6.28 1.59
C THR A 61 0.36 7.68 1.97
N PHE A 62 1.25 8.65 2.14
CA PHE A 62 0.85 10.04 2.46
C PHE A 62 -0.08 10.64 1.40
N ALA A 63 0.16 10.39 0.11
CA ALA A 63 -0.72 10.85 -0.96
C ALA A 63 -2.13 10.24 -0.86
N MET A 64 -2.24 8.94 -0.54
CA MET A 64 -3.54 8.28 -0.32
C MET A 64 -4.28 8.85 0.90
N LEU A 65 -3.57 9.13 2.01
CA LEU A 65 -4.18 9.76 3.19
C LEU A 65 -4.75 11.14 2.86
N ILE A 66 -3.98 11.98 2.17
CA ILE A 66 -4.43 13.33 1.77
C ILE A 66 -5.64 13.23 0.83
N LEU A 67 -5.60 12.34 -0.16
CA LEU A 67 -6.73 12.12 -1.06
C LEU A 67 -7.98 11.69 -0.30
N GLY A 68 -7.88 10.68 0.57
CA GLY A 68 -9.04 10.23 1.33
C GLY A 68 -9.57 11.29 2.30
N PHE A 69 -8.69 12.13 2.88
CA PHE A 69 -9.12 13.28 3.68
C PHE A 69 -9.92 14.30 2.86
N ILE A 70 -9.45 14.64 1.66
CA ILE A 70 -10.18 15.54 0.73
C ILE A 70 -11.55 14.97 0.39
N TRP A 71 -11.64 13.66 0.11
CA TRP A 71 -12.90 12.99 -0.18
C TRP A 71 -13.84 12.98 1.03
N CYS A 72 -13.33 12.76 2.24
CA CYS A 72 -14.13 12.86 3.47
C CYS A 72 -14.70 14.27 3.65
N LEU A 73 -13.92 15.33 3.41
CA LEU A 73 -14.41 16.72 3.46
C LEU A 73 -15.50 16.96 2.41
N TYR A 74 -15.34 16.44 1.19
CA TYR A 74 -16.36 16.54 0.15
C TYR A 74 -17.68 15.87 0.60
N PHE A 75 -17.62 14.64 1.13
CA PHE A 75 -18.82 13.94 1.58
C PHE A 75 -19.47 14.60 2.80
N LEU A 76 -18.68 15.22 3.67
CA LEU A 76 -19.20 16.03 4.78
C LEU A 76 -20.01 17.21 4.26
N VAL A 77 -19.48 17.97 3.28
CA VAL A 77 -20.19 19.09 2.65
C VAL A 77 -21.43 18.60 1.91
N LEU A 78 -21.34 17.48 1.18
CA LEU A 78 -22.48 16.88 0.48
C LEU A 78 -23.63 16.54 1.44
N ALA A 79 -23.32 15.95 2.61
CA ALA A 79 -24.30 15.62 3.63
C ALA A 79 -24.96 16.86 4.26
N LEU A 80 -24.23 17.98 4.37
CA LEU A 80 -24.74 19.24 4.89
C LEU A 80 -25.65 19.96 3.89
N VAL A 81 -25.34 19.90 2.60
CA VAL A 81 -26.11 20.58 1.54
C VAL A 81 -27.36 19.78 1.16
N ASP A 82 -27.25 18.45 1.07
CA ASP A 82 -28.35 17.56 0.73
C ASP A 82 -28.52 16.46 1.80
N PRO A 83 -29.41 16.66 2.79
CA PRO A 83 -29.61 15.70 3.87
C PRO A 83 -30.19 14.36 3.36
N ALA A 84 -30.80 14.30 2.17
CA ALA A 84 -31.26 13.05 1.59
C ALA A 84 -30.09 12.14 1.16
N GLN A 85 -28.89 12.70 0.97
CA GLN A 85 -27.67 11.95 0.66
C GLN A 85 -26.75 11.76 1.86
N ALA A 86 -27.16 12.18 3.07
CA ALA A 86 -26.34 12.07 4.26
C ALA A 86 -25.95 10.62 4.59
N GLU A 87 -26.89 9.67 4.46
CA GLU A 87 -26.62 8.25 4.72
C GLU A 87 -25.66 7.63 3.69
N TYR A 88 -25.75 8.08 2.43
CA TYR A 88 -24.82 7.67 1.37
C TYR A 88 -23.40 8.22 1.61
N ALA A 89 -23.30 9.51 1.94
CA ALA A 89 -22.04 10.17 2.27
C ALA A 89 -21.36 9.53 3.49
N ASN A 90 -22.14 9.21 4.53
CA ASN A 90 -21.64 8.58 5.74
C ASN A 90 -21.04 7.18 5.43
N ASN A 91 -21.82 6.32 4.75
CA ASN A 91 -21.36 4.97 4.39
C ASN A 91 -20.09 4.95 3.52
N LEU A 92 -19.95 5.92 2.61
CA LEU A 92 -18.74 6.06 1.80
C LEU A 92 -17.55 6.58 2.60
N SER A 93 -17.76 7.59 3.44
CA SER A 93 -16.72 8.14 4.29
C SER A 93 -16.18 7.09 5.26
N GLU A 94 -17.05 6.26 5.84
CA GLU A 94 -16.68 5.20 6.77
C GLU A 94 -15.82 4.12 6.10
N MET A 95 -16.16 3.72 4.85
CA MET A 95 -15.28 2.85 4.08
C MET A 95 -13.91 3.50 3.84
N ILE A 96 -13.87 4.74 3.38
CA ILE A 96 -12.62 5.41 3.02
C ILE A 96 -11.70 5.47 4.24
N VAL A 97 -12.24 5.85 5.40
CA VAL A 97 -11.50 5.87 6.67
C VAL A 97 -11.03 4.46 7.05
N GLY A 98 -11.89 3.44 6.92
CA GLY A 98 -11.51 2.05 7.18
C GLY A 98 -10.35 1.56 6.31
N LEU A 99 -10.41 1.84 5.00
CA LEU A 99 -9.34 1.49 4.05
C LEU A 99 -8.03 2.23 4.36
N LEU A 100 -8.10 3.54 4.62
CA LEU A 100 -6.94 4.33 5.00
C LEU A 100 -6.31 3.83 6.30
N THR A 101 -7.13 3.37 7.25
CA THR A 101 -6.66 2.80 8.51
C THR A 101 -5.88 1.50 8.26
N ILE A 102 -6.41 0.59 7.46
CA ILE A 102 -5.71 -0.66 7.10
C ILE A 102 -4.38 -0.36 6.40
N ILE A 103 -4.37 0.58 5.45
CA ILE A 103 -3.16 1.01 4.75
C ILE A 103 -2.15 1.64 5.71
N SER A 104 -2.61 2.47 6.65
CA SER A 104 -1.75 3.14 7.64
C SER A 104 -1.13 2.14 8.62
N ILE A 105 -1.90 1.16 9.08
CA ILE A 105 -1.40 0.07 9.93
C ILE A 105 -0.37 -0.77 9.16
N GLY A 106 -0.67 -1.15 7.92
CA GLY A 106 0.27 -1.88 7.06
C GLY A 106 1.58 -1.12 6.83
N PHE A 107 1.49 0.20 6.63
CA PHE A 107 2.66 1.06 6.53
C PHE A 107 3.45 1.13 7.85
N ALA A 108 2.77 1.26 9.00
CA ALA A 108 3.43 1.25 10.30
C ALA A 108 4.19 -0.06 10.55
N PHE A 109 3.59 -1.22 10.24
CA PHE A 109 4.28 -2.51 10.32
C PHE A 109 5.47 -2.59 9.35
N TYR A 110 5.31 -2.09 8.13
CA TYR A 110 6.42 -2.01 7.17
C TYR A 110 7.56 -1.13 7.68
N GLU A 111 7.25 0.01 8.29
CA GLU A 111 8.25 0.91 8.89
C GLU A 111 8.92 0.30 10.13
N PHE A 112 8.19 -0.46 10.96
CA PHE A 112 8.74 -1.24 12.07
C PHE A 112 9.73 -2.32 11.59
N LEU A 113 9.34 -3.12 10.59
CA LEU A 113 10.21 -4.15 10.01
C LEU A 113 11.47 -3.54 9.39
N ARG A 114 11.38 -2.30 8.87
CA ARG A 114 12.53 -1.56 8.34
C ARG A 114 13.49 -1.10 9.45
N HIS A 115 12.99 -0.59 10.57
CA HIS A 115 13.84 -0.11 11.67
C HIS A 115 14.44 -1.24 12.53
N GLY A 116 13.86 -2.44 12.46
CA GLY A 116 14.39 -3.64 13.11
C GLY A 116 15.56 -4.33 12.39
N GLN A 117 16.04 -3.81 11.25
CA GLN A 117 17.23 -4.31 10.52
C GLN A 117 18.38 -3.29 10.52
#